data_AF-A0A3B8ZIG7-F1
#
_entry.id   AF-A0A3B8ZIG7-F1
#
_cell.length_a   1.000
_cell.length_b   1.000
_cell.length_c   1.000
_cell.angle_alpha   90.00
_cell.angle_beta   90.00
_cell.angle_gamma   90.00
#
_symmetry.space_group_name_H-M   'P 1'
#
loop_
_entity.id
_entity.type
_entity.pdbx_description
1 polymer ?
#
loop_
_entity_poly.entity_id
_entity_poly.type
_entity_poly.pdbx_seq_one_letter_code
_entity_poly.pdbx_strand_id
1 'polypeptide(L)' 'MWNRSRWCKIVIGLMLIGIVLLGLAAMIVPRWNRYQVSGQIQLPGIESDIVIVRDEKGMPYIHAQNHRDLFF' A
#
# COMPACT_ATOMS: atom_id res chain seq x y z
N MET A 1 -22.47 -16.30 40.99
CA MET A 1 -21.16 -16.98 40.79
C MET A 1 -20.65 -16.63 39.40
N TRP A 2 -19.60 -15.82 39.31
CA TRP A 2 -19.01 -15.39 38.04
C TRP A 2 -18.38 -16.61 37.34
N ASN A 3 -18.90 -17.00 36.18
CA ASN A 3 -18.45 -18.18 35.44
C ASN A 3 -17.10 -17.89 34.72
N ARG A 4 -16.04 -17.74 35.51
CA ARG A 4 -14.67 -17.39 35.09
C ARG A 4 -14.14 -18.26 33.94
N SER A 5 -14.54 -19.54 33.90
CA SER A 5 -14.21 -20.48 32.80
C SER A 5 -14.87 -20.12 31.46
N ARG A 6 -16.09 -19.59 31.45
CA ARG A 6 -16.78 -19.16 30.20
C ARG A 6 -16.13 -17.91 29.61
N TRP A 7 -15.73 -16.97 30.47
CA TRP A 7 -15.02 -15.75 30.05
C TRP A 7 -13.64 -16.04 29.48
N CYS A 8 -12.87 -16.96 30.08
CA CYS A 8 -11.59 -17.40 29.52
C CYS A 8 -11.75 -17.97 28.10
N LYS A 9 -12.76 -18.81 27.86
CA LYS A 9 -13.01 -19.39 26.52
C LYS A 9 -13.39 -18.32 25.49
N ILE A 10 -14.18 -17.31 25.88
CA ILE A 10 -14.54 -16.19 25.01
C ILE A 10 -13.31 -15.36 24.64
N VAL A 11 -12.46 -15.03 25.63
CA VAL A 11 -11.23 -14.26 25.40
C VAL A 11 -10.27 -15.03 24.48
N ILE A 12 -10.09 -16.33 24.71
CA ILE A 12 -9.26 -17.19 23.85
C ILE A 12 -9.83 -17.24 22.43
N GLY A 13 -11.15 -17.39 22.29
CA GLY A 13 -11.82 -17.39 20.99
C GLY A 13 -11.62 -16.06 20.24
N LEU A 14 -11.80 -14.92 20.91
CA LEU A 14 -11.56 -13.60 20.33
C LEU A 14 -10.08 -13.40 19.93
N MET A 15 -9.15 -13.88 20.76
CA MET A 15 -7.72 -13.81 20.46
C MET A 15 -7.39 -14.61 19.20
N LEU A 16 -7.90 -15.84 19.06
CA LEU A 16 -7.70 -16.67 17.87
C LEU A 16 -8.28 -16.00 16.62
N ILE A 17 -9.49 -15.42 16.71
CA ILE A 17 -10.09 -14.65 15.62
C ILE A 17 -9.21 -13.47 15.25
N GLY A 18 -8.71 -12.72 16.24
CA GLY A 18 -7.81 -11.58 16.02
C GLY A 18 -6.54 -11.97 15.28
N ILE A 19 -5.91 -13.10 15.64
CA ILE A 19 -4.73 -13.63 14.96
C ILE A 19 -5.02 -13.96 13.49
N VAL A 20 -6.15 -14.63 13.22
CA VAL A 20 -6.57 -14.97 11.86
C VAL A 20 -6.80 -13.71 11.02
N LEU A 21 -7.50 -12.71 11.58
CA LEU A 21 -7.76 -11.45 10.90
C LEU A 21 -6.47 -10.67 10.61
N LEU A 22 -5.51 -10.64 11.54
CA LEU A 22 -4.21 -10.01 11.33
C LEU A 22 -3.41 -10.72 10.23
N GLY A 23 -3.42 -12.06 10.22
CA GLY A 23 -2.77 -12.84 9.16
C GLY A 23 -3.37 -12.55 7.78
N LEU A 24 -4.70 -12.51 7.68
CA LEU A 24 -5.40 -12.15 6.44
C LEU A 24 -5.06 -10.72 6.00
N ALA A 25 -5.11 -9.76 6.92
CA ALA A 25 -4.77 -8.37 6.64
C ALA A 25 -3.33 -8.24 6.12
N ALA A 26 -2.37 -8.93 6.74
CA ALA A 26 -0.97 -8.92 6.31
C ALA A 26 -0.76 -9.46 4.88
N MET A 27 -1.61 -10.39 4.42
CA MET A 27 -1.54 -10.92 3.05
C MET A 27 -2.27 -10.05 2.02
N ILE A 28 -3.38 -9.43 2.43
CA ILE A 28 -4.29 -8.70 1.53
C ILE A 28 -3.86 -7.25 1.35
N VAL A 29 -3.55 -6.55 2.44
CA VAL A 29 -3.26 -5.11 2.44
C VAL A 29 -2.09 -4.74 1.52
N PRO A 30 -0.95 -5.46 1.49
CA PRO A 30 0.14 -5.13 0.57
C PRO A 30 -0.26 -5.26 -0.91
N ARG A 31 -1.15 -6.21 -1.23
CA ARG A 31 -1.63 -6.45 -2.59
C ARG A 31 -2.66 -5.43 -3.06
N TRP A 32 -3.27 -4.68 -2.16
CA TRP A 32 -4.17 -3.59 -2.51
C TRP A 32 -3.44 -2.36 -3.03
N ASN A 33 -2.16 -2.20 -2.67
CA ASN A 33 -1.35 -1.13 -3.20
C ASN A 33 -0.98 -1.44 -4.68
N ARG A 34 -1.73 -0.84 -5.61
CA ARG A 34 -1.48 -0.93 -7.06
C ARG A 34 -0.48 0.09 -7.56
N TYR A 35 0.30 0.68 -6.65
CA TYR A 35 1.31 1.65 -7.01
C TYR A 35 2.34 1.04 -7.97
N GLN A 36 2.53 1.71 -9.11
CA GLN A 36 3.47 1.27 -10.12
C GLN A 36 4.87 1.76 -9.76
N VAL A 37 5.78 0.82 -9.52
CA VAL A 37 7.18 1.11 -9.16
C VAL A 37 8.02 1.37 -10.42
N SER A 38 7.71 0.70 -11.53
CA SER A 38 8.45 0.81 -12.79
C SER A 38 7.55 0.57 -14.01
N GLY A 39 8.03 0.97 -15.18
CA GLY A 39 7.33 0.83 -16.45
C GLY A 39 6.90 2.16 -17.04
N GLN A 40 6.00 2.09 -18.01
CA GLN A 40 5.50 3.25 -18.75
C GLN A 40 3.99 3.37 -18.56
N ILE A 41 3.50 4.60 -18.41
CA ILE A 41 2.08 4.92 -18.32
C ILE A 41 1.83 6.06 -19.29
N GLN A 42 0.77 5.95 -20.08
CA GLN A 42 0.28 7.05 -20.91
C GLN A 42 -0.65 7.90 -20.06
N LEU A 43 -0.25 9.15 -19.80
CA LEU A 43 -1.07 10.13 -19.09
C LEU A 43 -1.68 11.11 -20.09
N PRO A 44 -3.01 11.25 -20.15
CA PRO A 44 -3.63 12.29 -20.96
C PRO A 44 -3.27 13.67 -20.37
N GLY A 45 -2.84 14.60 -21.23
CA GLY A 45 -2.47 15.96 -20.84
C GLY A 45 -0.97 16.25 -20.77
N ILE A 46 -0.13 15.22 -20.94
CA ILE A 46 1.31 15.36 -21.12
C ILE A 46 1.63 15.50 -22.61
N GLU A 47 2.41 16.52 -22.97
CA GLU A 47 2.78 16.80 -24.36
C GLU A 47 4.08 16.11 -24.79
N SER A 48 4.98 15.79 -23.85
CA SER A 48 6.29 15.18 -24.11
C SER A 48 6.66 14.11 -23.09
N ASP A 49 7.55 13.19 -23.44
CA ASP A 49 7.98 12.13 -22.54
C ASP A 49 8.58 12.67 -21.22
N ILE A 50 8.12 12.09 -20.10
CA ILE A 50 8.64 12.36 -18.74
C ILE A 50 9.35 11.11 -18.24
N VAL A 51 10.57 11.28 -17.73
CA VAL A 51 11.33 10.21 -17.08
C VAL A 51 11.37 10.46 -15.58
N ILE A 52 10.90 9.49 -14.80
CA ILE A 52 10.93 9.52 -13.34
C ILE A 52 11.94 8.49 -12.85
N VAL A 53 13.02 8.95 -12.24
CA VAL A 53 14.05 8.09 -11.64
C VAL A 53 13.92 8.15 -10.14
N ARG A 54 13.97 7.00 -9.45
CA ARG A 54 13.95 6.94 -8.00
C ARG A 54 15.33 6.56 -7.48
N ASP A 55 15.76 7.23 -6.43
CA ASP A 55 16.95 6.80 -5.70
C ASP A 55 16.67 5.55 -4.85
N GLU A 56 17.70 5.08 -4.15
CA GLU A 56 17.66 3.92 -3.26
C GLU A 56 16.63 4.05 -2.11
N LYS A 57 16.27 5.29 -1.75
CA LYS A 57 15.28 5.60 -0.70
C LYS A 57 13.88 5.82 -1.28
N GLY A 58 13.72 5.73 -2.59
CA GLY A 58 12.46 5.90 -3.30
C GLY A 58 12.10 7.35 -3.63
N MET A 59 13.00 8.32 -3.40
CA MET A 59 12.77 9.72 -3.71
C MET A 59 12.74 9.94 -5.23
N PRO A 60 11.67 10.55 -5.78
CA PRO A 60 11.53 10.74 -7.22
C PRO A 60 12.29 11.98 -7.72
N TYR A 61 13.05 11.80 -8.80
CA TYR A 61 13.65 12.84 -9.63
C TYR A 61 12.92 12.83 -10.97
N ILE A 62 12.27 13.96 -11.30
CA ILE A 62 11.42 14.09 -12.47
C ILE A 62 12.17 14.88 -13.53
N HIS A 63 12.32 14.28 -14.71
CA HIS A 63 12.92 14.90 -15.88
C HIS A 63 11.84 15.11 -16.95
N ALA A 64 11.47 16.37 -17.19
CA ALA A 64 10.53 16.77 -18.21
C ALA A 64 11.22 17.69 -19.23
N GLN A 65 10.73 17.69 -20.48
CA GLN A 65 11.29 18.52 -21.54
C GLN A 65 10.82 19.98 -21.50
N ASN A 66 9.75 20.26 -20.76
CA ASN A 66 9.18 21.58 -20.62
C ASN A 66 8.62 21.77 -19.21
N HIS A 67 8.38 23.03 -18.84
CA HIS A 67 7.90 23.38 -17.50
C HIS A 67 6.44 22.95 -17.26
N ARG A 68 5.61 22.89 -18.31
CA ARG A 68 4.20 22.49 -18.17
C ARG A 68 4.10 21.04 -17.69
N ASP A 69 4.76 20.14 -18.40
CA ASP A 69 4.79 18.71 -18.13
C ASP A 69 5.47 18.39 -16.78
N LEU A 70 6.39 19.25 -16.31
CA LEU A 70 7.02 19.11 -15.00
C LEU A 70 6.03 19.29 -13.84
N PHE A 71 4.99 20.11 -14.03
CA PHE A 71 4.02 20.49 -12.98
C PHE A 71 2.62 19.89 -13.16
N PHE A 72 2.39 19.12 -14.23
CA PHE A 72 1.14 18.41 -14.48
C PHE A 72 0.96 17.23 -13.51
#